data_AF-A0AAU4I7A2-F1
#
_entry.id   AF-A0AAU4I7A2-F1
#
_cell.length_a   1.000
_cell.length_b   1.000
_cell.length_c   1.000
_cell.angle_alpha   90.00
_cell.angle_beta   90.00
_cell.angle_gamma   90.00
#
_symmetry.space_group_name_H-M   'P 1'
#
loop_
_entity.id
_entity.type
_entity.pdbx_description
1 polymer ?
#
loop_
_entity_poly.entity_id
_entity_poly.type
_entity_poly.pdbx_seq_one_letter_code
_entity_poly.pdbx_strand_id
1 'polypeptide(L)' 'MKHTDRDLGDFLWLLADGFGPWEAATSYEPGWEAQPNPELAAIAEGFAPHQRRSAAAVIELAAREFPDFDDTIMELCR' A
#
# COMPACT_ATOMS: atom_id res chain seq x y z
N MET A 1 -10.93 -7.29 -15.12
CA MET A 1 -11.66 -6.41 -14.18
C MET A 1 -12.33 -7.26 -13.11
N LYS A 2 -11.53 -7.80 -12.20
CA LYS A 2 -11.97 -8.20 -10.86
C LYS A 2 -11.10 -7.33 -9.93
N HIS A 3 -11.59 -6.90 -8.77
CA HIS A 3 -10.80 -6.38 -7.63
C HIS A 3 -10.88 -4.90 -7.19
N THR A 4 -11.55 -3.97 -7.88
CA THR A 4 -11.49 -2.53 -7.55
C THR A 4 -11.81 -2.15 -6.10
N ASP A 5 -12.78 -2.78 -5.44
CA ASP A 5 -13.11 -2.52 -4.02
C ASP A 5 -12.08 -3.06 -3.03
N ARG A 6 -11.44 -4.18 -3.38
CA ARG A 6 -10.36 -4.77 -2.57
C ARG A 6 -9.11 -3.90 -2.68
N ASP A 7 -8.79 -3.47 -3.89
CA ASP A 7 -7.58 -2.71 -4.15
C ASP A 7 -7.67 -1.30 -3.51
N LEU A 8 -8.86 -0.69 -3.49
CA LEU A 8 -9.08 0.57 -2.76
C LEU A 8 -9.04 0.38 -1.24
N GLY A 9 -9.68 -0.68 -0.72
CA GLY A 9 -9.68 -0.96 0.73
C GLY A 9 -8.27 -1.20 1.27
N ASP A 10 -7.49 -2.04 0.58
CA ASP A 10 -6.09 -2.31 0.91
C ASP A 10 -5.24 -1.04 0.82
N PHE A 11 -5.50 -0.17 -0.16
CA PHE A 11 -4.81 1.13 -0.28
C PHE A 11 -5.13 2.08 0.87
N LEU A 12 -6.39 2.19 1.31
CA LEU A 12 -6.76 3.05 2.44
C LEU A 12 -6.13 2.59 3.75
N TRP A 13 -6.08 1.27 3.98
CA TRP A 13 -5.41 0.70 5.16
C TRP A 13 -3.89 0.84 5.10
N LEU A 14 -3.27 0.74 3.92
CA LEU A 14 -1.86 1.03 3.70
C LEU A 14 -1.51 2.47 4.12
N LEU A 15 -2.31 3.45 3.69
CA LEU A 15 -2.14 4.85 4.08
C LEU A 15 -2.39 5.08 5.58
N ALA A 16 -3.38 4.39 6.16
CA ALA A 16 -3.67 4.46 7.60
C ALA A 16 -2.52 3.93 8.46
N ASP A 17 -1.81 2.92 7.99
CA ASP A 17 -0.61 2.37 8.63
C ASP A 17 0.63 3.28 8.44
N GLY A 18 0.52 4.38 7.69
CA GLY A 18 1.57 5.37 7.52
C GLY A 18 2.48 5.11 6.30
N PHE A 19 2.04 4.30 5.34
CA PHE A 19 2.79 4.03 4.11
C PHE A 19 2.20 4.81 2.94
N GLY A 20 2.99 5.76 2.41
CA GLY A 20 2.70 6.37 1.13
C GLY A 20 3.16 5.48 -0.03
N PRO A 21 2.87 5.89 -1.29
CA PRO A 21 3.30 5.14 -2.46
C PRO A 21 4.82 4.95 -2.55
N TRP A 22 5.60 5.95 -2.15
CA TRP A 22 7.06 5.89 -2.17
C TRP A 22 7.59 4.86 -1.16
N GLU A 23 7.09 4.91 0.08
CA GLU A 23 7.53 4.05 1.17
C GLU A 23 7.13 2.58 0.92
N ALA A 24 5.94 2.37 0.32
CA ALA A 24 5.46 1.04 -0.04
C ALA A 24 6.25 0.41 -1.20
N ALA A 25 6.69 1.21 -2.17
CA ALA A 25 7.43 0.73 -3.35
C ALA A 25 8.91 0.50 -3.07
N THR A 26 9.54 1.38 -2.28
CA THR A 26 11.02 1.40 -2.15
C THR A 26 11.54 0.57 -0.97
N SER A 27 10.66 0.04 -0.12
CA SER A 27 10.88 -0.92 0.99
C SER A 27 12.00 -0.63 2.01
N TYR A 28 12.91 0.32 1.82
CA TYR A 28 14.05 0.53 2.70
C TYR A 28 14.63 1.95 2.59
N GLU A 29 14.14 2.86 3.42
CA GLU A 29 14.95 3.98 3.89
C GLU A 29 15.45 3.65 5.31
N PRO A 30 16.76 3.47 5.53
CA PRO A 30 17.30 3.18 6.85
C PRO A 30 16.93 4.30 7.84
N GLY A 31 16.21 3.94 8.91
CA GLY A 31 15.77 4.88 9.95
C GLY A 31 14.41 5.53 9.71
N TRP A 32 13.71 5.16 8.63
CA TRP A 32 12.30 5.50 8.46
C TRP A 32 11.42 4.56 9.27
N GLU A 33 10.49 5.11 10.03
CA GLU A 33 9.47 4.37 10.79
C GLU A 33 8.08 4.80 10.34
N ALA A 34 7.22 3.83 10.08
CA ALA A 34 5.84 4.09 9.71
C ALA A 34 5.13 4.86 10.83
N GLN A 35 4.38 5.90 10.45
CA GLN A 35 3.60 6.71 11.38
C GLN A 35 2.10 6.51 11.09
N PRO A 36 1.44 5.60 11.84
CA PRO A 36 0.01 5.39 11.68
C PRO A 36 -0.79 6.68 11.86
N ASN A 37 -1.76 6.92 10.98
CA ASN A 37 -2.59 8.12 11.01
C ASN A 37 -4.04 7.77 11.39
N PRO A 38 -4.51 8.20 12.58
CA PRO A 38 -5.85 7.86 13.06
C PRO A 38 -6.98 8.49 12.22
N GLU A 39 -6.75 9.62 11.56
CA GLU A 39 -7.74 10.23 10.67
C GLU A 39 -7.92 9.41 9.40
N LEU A 40 -6.82 8.91 8.83
CA LEU A 40 -6.86 8.00 7.67
C LEU A 40 -7.43 6.63 8.05
N ALA A 41 -7.16 6.14 9.27
CA ALA A 41 -7.79 4.93 9.79
C ALA A 41 -9.32 5.07 9.90
N ALA A 42 -9.83 6.24 10.33
CA ALA A 42 -11.26 6.49 10.38
C ALA A 42 -11.91 6.49 8.98
N ILE A 43 -11.19 7.01 7.96
CA ILE A 43 -11.63 6.92 6.56
C ILE A 43 -11.63 5.45 6.10
N ALA A 44 -10.54 4.71 6.32
CA ALA A 44 -10.42 3.31 5.94
C ALA A 44 -11.54 2.45 6.58
N GLU A 45 -11.87 2.71 7.85
CA GLU A 45 -12.97 2.05 8.56
C GLU A 45 -14.34 2.37 7.93
N GLY A 46 -14.56 3.61 7.48
CA GLY A 46 -15.82 4.02 6.86
C GLY A 46 -16.08 3.38 5.49
N PHE A 47 -15.02 3.07 4.74
CA PHE A 47 -15.12 2.52 3.38
C PHE A 47 -14.87 1.01 3.31
N ALA A 48 -14.00 0.48 4.17
CA ALA A 48 -13.48 -0.89 4.10
C ALA A 48 -13.29 -1.54 5.49
N PRO A 49 -14.31 -1.56 6.36
CA PRO A 49 -14.18 -2.06 7.74
C PRO A 49 -13.83 -3.55 7.81
N HIS A 50 -14.21 -4.32 6.79
CA HIS A 50 -13.96 -5.77 6.72
C HIS A 50 -12.69 -6.15 5.93
N GLN A 51 -11.92 -5.17 5.46
CA GLN A 51 -10.74 -5.38 4.62
C GLN A 51 -9.45 -4.92 5.28
N ARG A 52 -9.41 -4.86 6.62
CA ARG A 52 -8.22 -4.43 7.34
C ARG A 52 -7.08 -5.44 7.17
N ARG A 53 -6.12 -5.10 6.32
CA ARG A 53 -4.83 -5.77 6.18
C ARG A 53 -3.72 -4.83 6.62
N SER A 54 -2.64 -5.38 7.17
CA SER A 54 -1.47 -4.58 7.48
C SER A 54 -0.77 -4.14 6.21
N ALA A 55 -0.12 -2.98 6.24
CA ALA A 55 0.74 -2.49 5.18
C ALA A 55 1.73 -3.57 4.67
N ALA A 56 2.40 -4.27 5.59
CA ALA A 56 3.34 -5.34 5.25
C ALA A 56 2.70 -6.46 4.41
N ALA A 57 1.47 -6.87 4.75
CA ALA A 57 0.77 -7.92 4.00
C ALA A 57 0.34 -7.45 2.61
N VAL A 58 -0.07 -6.19 2.47
CA VAL A 58 -0.41 -5.59 1.18
C VAL A 58 0.83 -5.46 0.30
N ILE A 59 1.95 -4.98 0.85
CA ILE A 59 3.23 -4.86 0.15
C ILE A 59 3.74 -6.23 -0.30
N GLU A 60 3.72 -7.25 0.57
CA GLU A 60 4.12 -8.61 0.20
C GLU A 60 3.23 -9.22 -0.88
N LEU A 61 1.91 -8.97 -0.82
CA LEU A 61 0.99 -9.41 -1.86
C LEU A 61 1.30 -8.73 -3.20
N ALA A 62 1.50 -7.43 -3.20
CA ALA A 62 1.82 -6.65 -4.39
C ALA A 62 3.17 -7.07 -4.99
N ALA A 63 4.21 -7.29 -4.17
CA ALA A 63 5.51 -7.75 -4.64
C ALA A 63 5.45 -9.14 -5.31
N ARG A 64 4.53 -10.01 -4.87
CA ARG A 64 4.29 -11.31 -5.53
C ARG A 64 3.49 -11.18 -6.82
N GLU A 65 2.54 -10.25 -6.88
CA GLU A 65 1.70 -10.03 -8.07
C GLU A 65 2.46 -9.28 -9.18
N PHE A 66 3.37 -8.39 -8.80
CA PHE A 66 4.15 -7.54 -9.70
C PHE A 66 5.66 -7.66 -9.41
N PRO A 67 6.29 -8.82 -9.68
CA PRO A 67 7.71 -9.04 -9.37
C PRO A 67 8.65 -8.11 -10.15
N ASP A 68 8.24 -7.68 -11.36
CA ASP A 68 9.05 -6.85 -12.26
C ASP A 68 8.62 -5.37 -12.23
N PHE A 69 7.99 -4.92 -11.13
CA PHE A 69 7.39 -3.58 -11.03
C PHE A 69 8.42 -2.46 -11.27
N ASP A 70 9.54 -2.49 -10.55
CA ASP A 70 10.59 -1.45 -10.66
C ASP A 70 11.14 -1.37 -12.09
N ASP A 71 11.47 -2.50 -12.70
CA ASP A 71 11.96 -2.56 -14.07
C ASP A 71 10.93 -1.98 -15.06
N THR A 72 9.66 -2.34 -14.89
CA THR A 72 8.55 -1.83 -15.72
C THR A 72 8.41 -0.31 -15.61
N ILE A 73 8.49 0.26 -14.41
CA ILE A 73 8.39 1.71 -14.21
C ILE A 73 9.60 2.42 -14.81
N MET A 74 10.80 1.88 -14.63
CA MET A 74 12.02 2.46 -15.19
C MET A 74 12.01 2.49 -16.72
N GLU A 75 11.42 1.49 -17.38
CA GLU A 75 11.24 1.49 -18.84
C GLU A 75 10.33 2.60 -19.36
N LEU A 76 9.41 3.13 -18.55
CA LEU A 76 8.47 4.20 -18.93
C LEU A 76 9.06 5.60 -18.80
N CYS A 77 10.14 5.77 -18.02
CA CYS A 77 10.79 7.05 -17.74
C CYS A 77 11.78 7.50 -18.82
N ARG A 78 11.61 7.01 -20.06
CA ARG A 78 12.53 7.22 -21.20
C ARG A 78 12.04 8.29 -22.17
#